data_AF-P36080-F1
#
_entry.id   AF-P36080-F1
#
_cell.length_a   1.000
_cell.length_b   1.000
_cell.length_c   1.000
_cell.angle_alpha   90.00
_cell.angle_beta   90.00
_cell.angle_gamma   90.00
#
_symmetry.space_group_name_H-M   'P 1'
#
loop_
_entity.id
_entity.type
_entity.pdbx_description
1 polymer ?
#
loop_
_entity_poly.entity_id
_entity_poly.type
_entity_poly.pdbx_seq_one_letter_code
_entity_poly.pdbx_strand_id
1 'polypeptide(L)'
;MSNSLEERLRANSSAFDGLLALIPAKYYYDEKSQEQWKAKKKTKEQSKNDKLKKLDPEQRDDETSSTLEVMKKKEKDAKPVVLPGEKFKHMKMQKQKEATSKVEGDSDLNVEVNDPMIIAPDEDEEEEEDIKVIFDDEGNEIPLESKKDTTEPDRSVEKKSITEEEKLQRKKNLEALRSKLQAKISDMKSKRKAPGSREAILAQRKRKEELKKRKRLESEQEQDQDEIASDSDMEDIDSDLENNSKKRFKKGKKDSEINADGVMFQNIIFDDGARATSDLQRLRKAGRTKGPAKNDVKSHLKLLEAKKNKMEAKDELEQIKQKEKEKWQKAMLQAEGIKIRDDEKLLRKAIKRKEAQKRKSAIEWSERKRVVEDTISERQKRREENLRIRKDNKGKKRNKQEKMKRKYVGSAVPKKRAGFEGRLKTGKKKGGPK
;
A
#
# COMPACT_ATOMS: atom_id res chain seq x y z
N MET A 1 -27.32 63.79 32.08
CA MET A 1 -26.37 63.08 31.18
C MET A 1 -27.16 62.02 30.42
N SER A 2 -27.63 62.36 29.24
CA SER A 2 -28.34 61.42 28.36
C SER A 2 -27.33 60.46 27.76
N ASN A 3 -27.22 59.25 28.32
CA ASN A 3 -26.45 58.17 27.69
C ASN A 3 -26.93 58.05 26.24
N SER A 4 -26.01 58.26 25.29
CA SER A 4 -26.33 58.19 23.87
C SER A 4 -26.92 56.82 23.55
N LEU A 5 -27.72 56.73 22.48
CA LEU A 5 -28.27 55.44 22.03
C LEU A 5 -27.17 54.38 21.87
N GLU A 6 -26.02 54.80 21.35
CA GLU A 6 -24.83 53.95 21.19
C GLU A 6 -24.27 53.45 22.52
N GLU A 7 -24.26 54.30 23.55
CA GLU A 7 -23.80 53.93 24.89
C GLU A 7 -24.74 52.92 25.56
N ARG A 8 -26.06 53.08 25.39
CA ARG A 8 -27.04 52.09 25.85
C ARG A 8 -26.92 50.77 25.13
N LEU A 9 -26.69 50.79 23.80
CA LEU A 9 -26.50 49.57 23.02
C LEU A 9 -25.21 48.84 23.44
N ARG A 10 -24.12 49.55 23.69
CA ARG A 10 -22.88 48.96 24.24
C ARG A 10 -23.08 48.41 25.64
N ALA A 11 -23.76 49.14 26.53
CA ALA A 11 -24.08 48.66 27.87
C ALA A 11 -24.95 47.38 27.82
N ASN A 12 -25.99 47.37 26.99
CA ASN A 12 -26.85 46.19 26.79
C ASN A 12 -26.08 45.01 26.18
N SER A 13 -25.19 45.25 25.20
CA SER A 13 -24.38 44.16 24.63
C SER A 13 -23.42 43.59 25.66
N SER A 14 -22.79 44.44 26.48
CA SER A 14 -21.89 43.99 27.55
C SER A 14 -22.63 43.23 28.67
N ALA A 15 -23.86 43.64 29.00
CA ALA A 15 -24.70 42.93 29.97
C ALA A 15 -25.15 41.56 29.41
N PHE A 16 -25.50 41.48 28.13
CA PHE A 16 -25.87 40.23 27.46
C PHE A 16 -24.67 39.27 27.36
N ASP A 17 -23.49 39.77 26.99
CA ASP A 17 -22.26 38.95 26.92
C ASP A 17 -21.85 38.45 28.31
N GLY A 18 -22.05 39.28 29.35
CA GLY A 18 -21.94 38.86 30.74
C GLY A 18 -22.91 37.74 31.10
N LEU A 19 -24.18 37.85 30.70
CA LEU A 19 -25.19 36.82 30.94
C LEU A 19 -24.89 35.51 30.19
N LEU A 20 -24.38 35.59 28.96
CA LEU A 20 -23.91 34.43 28.20
C LEU A 20 -22.70 33.76 28.85
N ALA A 21 -21.79 34.54 29.46
CA ALA A 21 -20.63 34.03 30.17
C ALA A 21 -20.98 33.28 31.47
N LEU A 22 -22.13 33.57 32.09
CA LEU A 22 -22.64 32.81 33.24
C LEU A 22 -23.18 31.43 32.87
N ILE A 23 -23.58 31.22 31.61
CA ILE A 23 -24.13 29.94 31.18
C ILE A 23 -22.97 28.96 30.96
N PRO A 24 -22.95 27.80 31.66
CA PRO A 24 -21.87 26.85 31.52
C PRO A 24 -21.62 26.45 30.07
N ALA A 25 -20.35 26.40 29.69
CA ALA A 25 -19.89 25.96 28.36
C ALA A 25 -20.55 24.65 27.88
N LYS A 26 -20.92 23.77 28.81
CA LYS A 26 -21.65 22.52 28.56
C LYS A 26 -22.90 22.68 27.69
N TYR A 27 -23.59 23.82 27.73
CA TYR A 27 -24.83 24.04 26.97
C TYR A 27 -24.63 24.59 25.56
N TYR A 28 -23.46 25.16 25.26
CA TYR A 28 -23.14 25.72 23.94
C TYR A 28 -22.16 24.88 23.14
N TYR A 29 -21.27 24.15 23.82
CA TYR A 29 -20.40 23.18 23.20
C TYR A 29 -21.04 21.80 23.33
N ASP A 30 -21.32 21.16 22.19
CA ASP A 30 -21.70 19.74 22.19
C ASP A 30 -20.68 18.97 23.03
N GLU A 31 -21.14 18.09 23.94
CA GLU A 31 -20.25 17.24 24.75
C GLU A 31 -19.24 16.48 23.86
N LYS A 32 -19.67 16.16 22.63
CA LYS A 32 -18.84 15.56 21.56
C LYS A 32 -17.66 16.44 21.12
N SER A 33 -17.79 17.77 21.17
CA SER A 33 -16.71 18.70 20.85
C SER A 33 -15.62 18.70 21.93
N GLN A 34 -15.99 18.50 23.20
CA GLN A 34 -15.00 18.32 24.28
C GLN A 34 -14.20 17.02 24.15
N GLU A 35 -14.68 16.01 23.43
CA GLU A 35 -13.92 14.78 23.22
C GLU A 35 -13.04 14.82 21.96
N GLN A 36 -13.24 15.83 21.09
CA GLN A 36 -12.52 15.95 19.83
C GLN A 36 -10.99 16.04 20.01
N TRP A 37 -10.51 16.65 21.10
CA TRP A 37 -9.07 16.71 21.41
C TRP A 37 -8.51 15.39 21.97
N LYS A 38 -9.38 14.51 22.51
CA LYS A 38 -9.03 13.15 22.94
C LYS A 38 -9.11 12.13 21.81
N ALA A 39 -9.75 12.48 20.69
CA ALA A 39 -9.98 11.57 19.58
C ALA A 39 -8.67 11.13 18.89
N LYS A 40 -8.41 9.82 18.90
CA LYS A 40 -7.29 9.22 18.17
C LYS A 40 -7.60 9.23 16.66
N LYS A 41 -6.57 9.44 15.83
CA LYS A 41 -6.71 9.33 14.36
C LYS A 41 -7.25 7.93 14.00
N LYS A 42 -8.42 7.89 13.35
CA LYS A 42 -9.07 6.64 12.90
C LYS A 42 -8.10 5.79 12.06
N THR A 43 -8.10 4.48 12.25
CA THR A 43 -7.31 3.57 11.40
C THR A 43 -7.85 3.59 9.96
N LYS A 44 -7.07 3.16 8.97
CA LYS A 44 -7.53 3.18 7.58
C LYS A 44 -8.74 2.27 7.35
N GLU A 45 -8.82 1.19 8.11
CA GLU A 45 -9.92 0.23 8.07
C GLU A 45 -11.19 0.84 8.67
N GLN A 46 -11.09 1.49 9.84
CA GLN A 46 -12.19 2.29 10.39
C GLN A 46 -12.65 3.38 9.41
N SER A 47 -11.72 4.09 8.77
CA SER A 47 -12.09 5.08 7.75
C SER A 47 -12.74 4.49 6.50
N LYS A 48 -12.49 3.21 6.17
CA LYS A 48 -13.20 2.52 5.07
C LYS A 48 -14.58 2.10 5.53
N ASN A 49 -14.70 1.51 6.73
CA ASN A 49 -15.99 1.11 7.29
C ASN A 49 -16.90 2.33 7.48
N ASP A 50 -16.39 3.45 7.99
CA ASP A 50 -17.15 4.70 8.09
C ASP A 50 -17.61 5.23 6.73
N LYS A 51 -16.87 4.96 5.64
CA LYS A 51 -17.31 5.31 4.29
C LYS A 51 -18.37 4.37 3.76
N LEU A 52 -18.26 3.06 4.04
CA LEU A 52 -19.31 2.10 3.75
C LEU A 52 -20.59 2.44 4.52
N LYS A 53 -20.50 2.69 5.83
CA LYS A 53 -21.63 3.07 6.69
C LYS A 53 -22.32 4.36 6.26
N LYS A 54 -21.59 5.31 5.66
CA LYS A 54 -22.19 6.52 5.05
C LYS A 54 -22.95 6.24 3.75
N LEU A 55 -22.60 5.15 3.07
CA LEU A 55 -23.21 4.74 1.81
C LEU A 55 -24.49 3.92 2.04
N ASP A 56 -24.56 3.11 3.11
CA ASP A 56 -25.75 2.34 3.47
C ASP A 56 -26.88 3.26 3.99
N PRO A 57 -28.02 3.36 3.29
CA PRO A 57 -29.13 4.22 3.69
C PRO A 57 -29.78 3.79 5.01
N GLU A 58 -29.72 2.51 5.38
CA GLU A 58 -30.29 1.98 6.63
C GLU A 58 -29.43 2.27 7.87
N GLN A 59 -28.12 2.47 7.73
CA GLN A 59 -27.21 2.79 8.86
C GLN A 59 -26.96 4.30 9.04
N ARG A 60 -27.79 5.15 8.41
CA ARG A 60 -27.71 6.61 8.51
C ARG A 60 -28.34 7.14 9.80
N ASP A 61 -27.67 6.90 10.91
CA ASP A 61 -27.96 7.57 12.18
C ASP A 61 -27.54 9.05 12.13
N ASP A 62 -28.05 9.87 13.05
CA ASP A 62 -27.68 11.30 13.16
C ASP A 62 -26.17 11.50 13.30
N GLU A 63 -25.42 10.47 13.72
CA GLU A 63 -23.96 10.48 13.83
C GLU A 63 -23.21 10.33 12.51
N THR A 64 -23.80 9.68 11.50
CA THR A 64 -23.15 9.44 10.19
C THR A 64 -23.63 10.41 9.12
N SER A 65 -24.77 11.07 9.35
CA SER A 65 -25.39 12.04 8.44
C SER A 65 -24.52 13.30 8.22
N SER A 66 -24.65 13.90 7.03
CA SER A 66 -23.91 15.12 6.68
C SER A 66 -24.35 16.27 7.58
N THR A 67 -23.44 17.19 7.96
CA THR A 67 -23.79 18.39 8.76
C THR A 67 -24.99 19.16 8.20
N LEU A 68 -25.18 19.15 6.88
CA LEU A 68 -26.32 19.76 6.20
C LEU A 68 -27.63 19.00 6.47
N GLU A 69 -27.59 17.66 6.49
CA GLU A 69 -28.75 16.83 6.84
C GLU A 69 -29.11 16.96 8.33
N VAL A 70 -28.11 17.02 9.21
CA VAL A 70 -28.34 17.28 10.65
C VAL A 70 -29.01 18.65 10.82
N MET A 71 -28.55 19.68 10.10
CA MET A 71 -29.21 21.00 10.11
C MET A 71 -30.65 20.92 9.62
N LYS A 72 -30.91 20.25 8.49
CA LYS A 72 -32.28 20.09 7.96
C LYS A 72 -33.19 19.29 8.89
N LYS A 73 -32.70 18.23 9.54
CA LYS A 73 -33.46 17.48 10.55
C LYS A 73 -33.78 18.37 11.76
N LYS A 74 -32.76 19.07 12.31
CA LYS A 74 -32.96 20.04 13.39
C LYS A 74 -33.95 21.15 13.02
N GLU A 75 -33.94 21.64 11.78
CA GLU A 75 -34.92 22.63 11.29
C GLU A 75 -36.33 22.06 11.20
N LYS A 76 -36.49 20.79 10.81
CA LYS A 76 -37.79 20.11 10.76
C LYS A 76 -38.35 19.83 12.16
N ASP A 77 -37.51 19.44 13.11
CA ASP A 77 -37.91 19.07 14.47
C ASP A 77 -37.98 20.28 15.42
N ALA A 78 -37.39 21.43 15.04
CA ALA A 78 -37.43 22.63 15.85
C ALA A 78 -38.87 23.13 15.99
N LYS A 79 -39.32 23.25 17.24
CA LYS A 79 -40.58 23.93 17.57
C LYS A 79 -40.48 25.38 17.07
N PRO A 80 -41.48 25.88 16.31
CA PRO A 80 -41.45 27.25 15.83
C PRO A 80 -41.40 28.21 17.01
N VAL A 81 -40.42 29.10 17.02
CA VAL A 81 -40.31 30.17 18.01
C VAL A 81 -41.42 31.19 17.72
N VAL A 82 -42.48 31.18 18.53
CA VAL A 82 -43.53 32.20 18.45
C VAL A 82 -43.03 33.46 19.15
N LEU A 83 -42.62 34.46 18.37
CA LEU A 83 -42.30 35.78 18.92
C LEU A 83 -43.56 36.39 19.55
N PRO A 84 -43.51 36.87 20.81
CA PRO A 84 -44.64 37.56 21.43
C PRO A 84 -45.03 38.78 20.58
N GLY A 85 -46.18 38.72 19.91
CA GLY A 85 -46.68 39.76 19.00
C GLY A 85 -46.95 39.31 17.56
N GLU A 86 -46.38 38.18 17.11
CA GLU A 86 -46.63 37.69 15.74
C GLU A 86 -48.08 37.25 15.52
N LYS A 87 -48.75 36.75 16.57
CA LYS A 87 -50.19 36.43 16.51
C LYS A 87 -51.02 37.64 16.06
N PHE A 88 -50.65 38.85 16.48
CA PHE A 88 -51.34 40.08 16.09
C PHE A 88 -51.07 40.48 14.64
N LYS A 89 -49.84 40.24 14.14
CA LYS A 89 -49.49 40.46 12.72
C LYS A 89 -50.20 39.46 11.80
N HIS A 90 -50.22 38.17 12.15
CA HIS A 90 -50.94 37.15 11.38
C HIS A 90 -52.43 37.42 11.34
N MET A 91 -53.05 37.82 12.46
CA MET A 91 -54.47 38.18 12.49
C MET A 91 -54.78 39.42 11.64
N LYS A 92 -53.88 40.42 11.62
CA LYS A 92 -54.02 41.61 10.76
C LYS A 92 -53.82 41.29 9.27
N MET A 93 -52.91 40.37 8.93
CA MET A 93 -52.72 39.90 7.56
C MET A 93 -53.85 39.01 7.06
N GLN A 94 -54.42 38.13 7.91
CA GLN A 94 -55.61 37.35 7.55
C GLN A 94 -56.80 38.27 7.24
N LYS A 95 -57.02 39.30 8.06
CA LYS A 95 -58.08 40.28 7.83
C LYS A 95 -57.88 41.13 6.56
N GLN A 96 -56.63 41.30 6.11
CA GLN A 96 -56.33 41.94 4.83
C GLN A 96 -56.46 40.97 3.64
N LYS A 97 -56.13 39.68 3.81
CA LYS A 97 -56.27 38.67 2.75
C LYS A 97 -57.73 38.30 2.46
N GLU A 98 -58.59 38.23 3.48
CA GLU A 98 -60.04 37.99 3.27
C GLU A 98 -60.74 39.14 2.52
N ALA A 99 -60.19 40.36 2.58
CA ALA A 99 -60.72 41.49 1.83
C ALA A 99 -60.31 41.48 0.35
N THR A 100 -59.25 40.75 -0.02
CA THR A 100 -58.70 40.76 -1.39
C THR A 100 -58.97 39.48 -2.18
N SER A 101 -59.45 38.39 -1.57
CA SER A 101 -59.59 37.08 -2.24
C SER A 101 -60.97 36.80 -2.85
N LYS A 102 -61.79 37.81 -3.13
CA LYS A 102 -63.15 37.62 -3.70
C LYS A 102 -63.25 37.90 -5.20
N VAL A 103 -62.13 38.12 -5.89
CA VAL A 103 -62.06 38.41 -7.32
C VAL A 103 -60.87 37.63 -7.87
N GLU A 104 -61.12 36.74 -8.83
CA GLU A 104 -60.14 35.95 -9.62
C GLU A 104 -59.40 34.84 -8.82
N GLY A 105 -59.59 33.55 -9.06
CA GLY A 105 -60.03 32.87 -10.27
C GLY A 105 -58.83 32.37 -11.06
N ASP A 106 -58.40 31.14 -10.73
CA ASP A 106 -57.83 30.16 -11.67
C ASP A 106 -56.35 30.34 -12.13
N SER A 107 -55.44 29.57 -11.50
CA SER A 107 -54.41 28.78 -12.20
C SER A 107 -53.55 28.00 -11.18
N ASP A 108 -54.00 26.79 -10.83
CA ASP A 108 -53.19 25.75 -10.19
C ASP A 108 -52.57 24.88 -11.31
N LEU A 109 -51.24 24.84 -11.41
CA LEU A 109 -50.51 23.79 -12.11
C LEU A 109 -49.27 23.41 -11.29
N ASN A 110 -49.52 22.47 -10.38
CA ASN A 110 -48.52 21.71 -9.64
C ASN A 110 -48.11 20.51 -10.52
N VAL A 111 -46.83 20.42 -10.89
CA VAL A 111 -46.28 19.23 -11.58
C VAL A 111 -45.47 18.44 -10.58
N GLU A 112 -46.10 17.39 -10.06
CA GLU A 112 -45.47 16.23 -9.44
C GLU A 112 -44.48 15.60 -10.42
N VAL A 113 -43.22 15.45 -9.98
CA VAL A 113 -42.28 14.51 -10.59
C VAL A 113 -42.22 13.32 -9.66
N ASN A 114 -43.04 12.32 -9.99
CA ASN A 114 -42.97 10.97 -9.44
C ASN A 114 -41.90 10.18 -10.19
N ASP A 115 -40.83 9.78 -9.49
CA ASP A 115 -40.04 8.59 -9.80
C ASP A 115 -40.96 7.35 -9.70
N PRO A 116 -40.74 6.30 -10.51
CA PRO A 116 -40.00 5.15 -9.96
C PRO A 116 -39.22 4.32 -10.99
N MET A 117 -38.55 3.27 -10.49
CA MET A 117 -38.10 2.02 -11.17
C MET A 117 -36.56 1.92 -11.29
N ILE A 118 -35.88 1.30 -10.32
CA ILE A 118 -35.65 -0.16 -10.17
C ILE A 118 -35.04 -0.77 -11.43
N ILE A 119 -33.72 -0.97 -11.39
CA ILE A 119 -33.00 -1.89 -12.28
C ILE A 119 -32.19 -2.82 -11.37
N ALA A 120 -32.64 -4.07 -11.35
CA ALA A 120 -32.04 -5.23 -10.70
C ALA A 120 -30.73 -5.64 -11.43
N PRO A 121 -29.90 -6.52 -10.87
CA PRO A 121 -28.62 -6.89 -11.44
C PRO A 121 -28.85 -7.95 -12.52
N ASP A 122 -28.72 -7.59 -13.79
CA ASP A 122 -28.71 -8.57 -14.86
C ASP A 122 -27.33 -9.21 -15.00
N GLU A 123 -27.36 -10.53 -14.86
CA GLU A 123 -26.37 -11.49 -15.29
C GLU A 123 -26.41 -11.56 -16.82
N ASP A 124 -25.44 -10.96 -17.51
CA ASP A 124 -25.19 -11.20 -18.94
C ASP A 124 -23.71 -11.60 -19.06
N GLU A 125 -23.44 -12.89 -19.24
CA GLU A 125 -23.26 -13.54 -20.54
C GLU A 125 -21.91 -13.22 -21.19
N GLU A 126 -21.12 -14.30 -21.21
CA GLU A 126 -19.92 -14.60 -21.97
C GLU A 126 -19.77 -13.83 -23.30
N GLU A 127 -18.99 -12.75 -23.29
CA GLU A 127 -18.28 -12.31 -24.50
C GLU A 127 -16.79 -12.61 -24.34
N GLU A 128 -16.40 -13.80 -24.78
CA GLU A 128 -15.01 -14.16 -25.04
C GLU A 128 -14.44 -13.22 -26.12
N GLU A 129 -13.83 -12.12 -25.69
CA GLU A 129 -13.08 -11.26 -26.59
C GLU A 129 -11.86 -12.00 -27.15
N ASP A 130 -12.02 -12.47 -28.39
CA ASP A 130 -11.01 -12.94 -29.33
C ASP A 130 -9.61 -12.29 -29.13
N ILE A 131 -8.72 -13.02 -28.45
CA ILE A 131 -7.29 -12.67 -28.39
C ILE A 131 -6.66 -13.02 -29.75
N LYS A 132 -6.64 -12.04 -30.66
CA LYS A 132 -5.99 -12.11 -31.99
C LYS A 132 -4.47 -11.94 -31.94
N VAL A 133 -3.81 -12.67 -31.04
CA VAL A 133 -2.35 -12.77 -31.01
C VAL A 133 -1.94 -14.22 -30.79
N ILE A 134 -1.56 -14.89 -31.87
CA ILE A 134 -1.06 -16.26 -31.83
C ILE A 134 0.47 -16.16 -31.77
N PHE A 135 1.01 -16.60 -30.65
CA PHE A 135 2.45 -16.75 -30.49
C PHE A 135 2.84 -18.18 -30.83
N ASP A 136 3.92 -18.32 -31.58
CA ASP A 136 4.68 -19.56 -31.71
C ASP A 136 5.11 -20.04 -30.30
N ASP A 137 5.31 -21.34 -30.13
CA ASP A 137 5.96 -21.97 -28.97
C ASP A 137 7.33 -21.36 -28.61
N GLU A 138 7.95 -20.59 -29.51
CA GLU A 138 9.15 -19.77 -29.28
C GLU A 138 8.89 -18.34 -28.77
N GLY A 139 7.63 -17.96 -28.56
CA GLY A 139 7.25 -16.62 -28.07
C GLY A 139 7.35 -15.53 -29.13
N ASN A 140 7.44 -15.90 -30.42
CA ASN A 140 7.41 -14.98 -31.53
C ASN A 140 5.97 -14.81 -32.04
N GLU A 141 5.58 -13.56 -32.25
CA GLU A 141 4.29 -13.19 -32.82
C GLU A 141 4.24 -13.64 -34.29
N ILE A 142 3.29 -14.53 -34.63
CA ILE A 142 3.09 -14.98 -36.01
C ILE A 142 2.23 -13.93 -36.73
N PRO A 143 2.74 -13.26 -37.78
CA PRO A 143 1.93 -12.30 -38.53
C PRO A 143 0.84 -13.04 -39.32
N LEU A 144 -0.42 -12.83 -38.95
CA LEU A 144 -1.57 -13.23 -39.76
C LEU A 144 -1.61 -12.37 -41.03
N GLU A 145 -1.12 -12.92 -42.14
CA GLU A 145 -1.17 -12.30 -43.46
C GLU A 145 -2.63 -12.11 -43.92
N SER A 146 -3.11 -10.87 -43.85
CA SER A 146 -4.29 -10.43 -44.58
C SER A 146 -3.96 -9.21 -45.44
N LYS A 147 -3.72 -9.51 -46.71
CA LYS A 147 -3.91 -8.72 -47.95
C LYS A 147 -3.95 -7.19 -47.81
N LYS A 148 -3.03 -6.51 -48.51
CA LYS A 148 -3.32 -5.32 -49.34
C LYS A 148 -2.14 -4.89 -50.20
N ASP A 149 -2.34 -5.08 -51.51
CA ASP A 149 -2.08 -4.18 -52.64
C ASP A 149 -1.15 -2.98 -52.45
N THR A 150 -0.08 -2.96 -53.25
CA THR A 150 0.52 -1.82 -54.00
C THR A 150 1.65 -2.39 -54.88
N THR A 151 1.42 -2.69 -56.17
CA THR A 151 1.78 -1.89 -57.38
C THR A 151 3.28 -1.57 -57.56
N GLU A 152 3.77 -1.86 -58.79
CA GLU A 152 5.05 -1.51 -59.48
C GLU A 152 5.95 -2.73 -59.87
N PRO A 153 6.66 -2.71 -61.03
CA PRO A 153 6.29 -3.52 -62.19
C PRO A 153 7.35 -4.54 -62.66
N ASP A 154 6.91 -5.42 -63.56
CA ASP A 154 7.66 -6.23 -64.53
C ASP A 154 9.00 -6.88 -64.12
N ARG A 155 8.96 -8.20 -63.96
CA ARG A 155 10.02 -9.11 -64.44
C ARG A 155 9.44 -10.51 -64.60
N SER A 156 9.03 -10.81 -65.83
CA SER A 156 8.83 -12.15 -66.35
C SER A 156 10.14 -12.94 -66.22
N VAL A 157 10.24 -13.80 -65.21
CA VAL A 157 11.31 -14.81 -65.14
C VAL A 157 10.64 -16.17 -65.21
N GLU A 158 10.83 -16.79 -66.37
CA GLU A 158 10.42 -18.13 -66.73
C GLU A 158 10.76 -19.12 -65.62
N LYS A 159 9.71 -19.71 -65.02
CA LYS A 159 9.84 -20.84 -64.10
C LYS A 159 10.29 -22.05 -64.90
N LYS A 160 11.60 -22.29 -64.95
CA LYS A 160 12.16 -23.59 -65.30
C LYS A 160 11.54 -24.63 -64.36
N SER A 161 10.82 -25.58 -64.95
CA SER A 161 10.19 -26.70 -64.24
C SER A 161 11.28 -27.55 -63.59
N ILE A 162 11.49 -27.35 -62.29
CA ILE A 162 12.33 -28.16 -61.42
C ILE A 162 11.84 -29.61 -61.52
N THR A 163 12.71 -30.49 -62.03
CA THR A 163 12.48 -31.94 -62.14
C THR A 163 12.17 -32.54 -60.77
N GLU A 164 11.36 -33.60 -60.72
CA GLU A 164 10.94 -34.22 -59.45
C GLU A 164 12.11 -34.69 -58.58
N GLU A 165 13.22 -35.09 -59.21
CA GLU A 165 14.46 -35.44 -58.50
C GLU A 165 15.06 -34.26 -57.72
N GLU A 166 15.11 -33.06 -58.29
CA GLU A 166 15.59 -31.87 -57.56
C GLU A 166 14.68 -31.52 -56.38
N LYS A 167 13.36 -31.73 -56.51
CA LYS A 167 12.42 -31.54 -55.38
C LYS A 167 12.67 -32.55 -54.27
N LEU A 168 12.92 -33.81 -54.60
CA LEU A 168 13.24 -34.85 -53.61
C LEU A 168 14.58 -34.57 -52.92
N GLN A 169 15.61 -34.15 -53.67
CA GLN A 169 16.89 -33.76 -53.09
C GLN A 169 16.78 -32.52 -52.20
N ARG A 170 15.99 -31.49 -52.59
CA ARG A 170 15.69 -30.34 -51.73
C ARG A 170 14.95 -30.74 -50.46
N LYS A 171 13.99 -31.67 -50.53
CA LYS A 171 13.28 -32.18 -49.35
C LYS A 171 14.23 -32.92 -48.41
N LYS A 172 15.08 -33.82 -48.93
CA LYS A 172 16.11 -34.53 -48.14
C LYS A 172 17.09 -33.55 -47.48
N ASN A 173 17.54 -32.53 -48.20
CA ASN A 173 18.42 -31.48 -47.64
C ASN A 173 17.71 -30.63 -46.57
N LEU A 174 16.43 -30.30 -46.75
CA LEU A 174 15.63 -29.62 -45.74
C LEU A 174 15.41 -30.48 -44.49
N GLU A 175 15.18 -31.77 -44.64
CA GLU A 175 15.03 -32.73 -43.54
C GLU A 175 16.34 -32.88 -42.75
N ALA A 176 17.47 -32.98 -43.45
CA ALA A 176 18.80 -33.00 -42.84
C ALA A 176 19.09 -31.70 -42.06
N LEU A 177 18.73 -30.54 -42.62
CA LEU A 177 18.85 -29.24 -41.94
C LEU A 177 17.95 -29.16 -40.70
N ARG A 178 16.70 -29.64 -40.78
CA ARG A 178 15.76 -29.69 -39.65
C ARG A 178 16.26 -30.60 -38.54
N SER A 179 16.76 -31.79 -38.88
CA SER A 179 17.37 -32.73 -37.93
C SER A 179 18.58 -32.11 -37.23
N LYS A 180 19.48 -31.46 -37.99
CA LYS A 180 20.67 -30.80 -37.44
C LYS A 180 20.31 -29.62 -36.54
N LEU A 181 19.25 -28.88 -36.88
CA LEU A 181 18.74 -27.77 -36.08
C LEU A 181 18.08 -28.26 -34.77
N GLN A 182 17.26 -29.31 -34.83
CA GLN A 182 16.69 -29.95 -33.63
C GLN A 182 17.77 -30.50 -32.70
N ALA A 183 18.80 -31.17 -33.23
CA ALA A 183 19.94 -31.64 -32.44
C ALA A 183 20.70 -30.47 -31.78
N LYS A 184 20.84 -29.34 -32.47
CA LYS A 184 21.48 -28.14 -31.89
C LYS A 184 20.61 -27.48 -30.82
N ILE A 185 19.29 -27.48 -30.99
CA ILE A 185 18.34 -26.98 -29.98
C ILE A 185 18.34 -27.88 -28.74
N SER A 186 18.38 -29.20 -28.90
CA SER A 186 18.44 -30.13 -27.76
C SER A 186 19.76 -30.01 -26.99
N ASP A 187 20.89 -29.87 -27.69
CA ASP A 187 22.21 -29.66 -27.09
C ASP A 187 22.33 -28.28 -26.41
N MET A 188 21.67 -27.25 -26.94
CA MET A 188 21.54 -25.94 -26.30
C MET A 188 20.61 -25.98 -25.07
N LYS A 189 19.52 -26.75 -25.12
CA LYS A 189 18.60 -26.95 -24.00
C LYS A 189 19.28 -27.73 -22.86
N SER A 190 20.08 -28.75 -23.17
CA SER A 190 20.85 -29.50 -22.18
C SER A 190 21.94 -28.62 -21.53
N LYS A 191 22.70 -27.85 -22.33
CA LYS A 191 23.71 -26.88 -21.84
C LYS A 191 23.12 -25.78 -20.96
N ARG A 192 21.87 -25.39 -21.20
CA ARG A 192 21.19 -24.32 -20.44
C ARG A 192 20.42 -24.81 -19.20
N LYS A 193 20.38 -26.11 -18.91
CA LYS A 193 19.62 -26.70 -17.77
C LYS A 193 18.19 -26.13 -17.68
N ALA A 194 17.57 -25.86 -18.83
CA ALA A 194 16.20 -25.40 -18.88
C ALA A 194 15.27 -26.62 -18.75
N PRO A 195 14.32 -26.64 -17.80
CA PRO A 195 13.39 -27.76 -17.66
C PRO A 195 12.55 -27.88 -18.94
N GLY A 196 12.63 -29.03 -19.59
CA GLY A 196 11.93 -29.34 -20.84
C GLY A 196 10.48 -29.80 -20.62
N SER A 197 9.62 -29.47 -21.58
CA SER A 197 8.16 -29.67 -21.66
C SER A 197 7.32 -28.90 -20.62
N ARG A 198 6.27 -28.20 -21.10
CA ARG A 198 5.27 -27.48 -20.30
C ARG A 198 4.66 -28.37 -19.21
N GLU A 199 4.52 -29.64 -19.52
CA GLU A 199 3.98 -30.67 -18.63
C GLU A 199 4.91 -30.97 -17.46
N ALA A 200 6.23 -31.03 -17.67
CA ALA A 200 7.18 -31.21 -16.57
C ALA A 200 7.25 -29.98 -15.65
N ILE A 201 7.08 -28.78 -16.23
CA ILE A 201 6.99 -27.52 -15.44
C ILE A 201 5.72 -27.50 -14.59
N LEU A 202 4.58 -27.92 -15.15
CA LEU A 202 3.31 -28.02 -14.42
C LEU A 202 3.35 -29.12 -13.34
N ALA A 203 3.96 -30.27 -13.63
CA ALA A 203 4.16 -31.35 -12.66
C ALA A 203 5.09 -30.92 -11.52
N GLN A 204 6.20 -30.22 -11.83
CA GLN A 204 7.09 -29.68 -10.81
C GLN A 204 6.42 -28.59 -9.97
N ARG A 205 5.54 -27.78 -10.57
CA ARG A 205 4.75 -26.75 -9.87
C ARG A 205 3.73 -27.38 -8.93
N LYS A 206 2.96 -28.37 -9.39
CA LYS A 206 2.03 -29.16 -8.54
C LYS A 206 2.76 -29.81 -7.37
N ARG A 207 3.89 -30.50 -7.62
CA ARG A 207 4.67 -31.17 -6.56
C ARG A 207 5.21 -30.20 -5.52
N LYS A 208 5.59 -28.99 -5.94
CA LYS A 208 6.08 -27.93 -5.05
C LYS A 208 4.93 -27.28 -4.25
N GLU A 209 3.75 -27.19 -4.82
CA GLU A 209 2.54 -26.68 -4.18
C GLU A 209 1.99 -27.67 -3.14
N GLU A 210 2.00 -28.97 -3.46
CA GLU A 210 1.70 -30.06 -2.51
C GLU A 210 2.68 -30.09 -1.34
N LEU A 211 4.00 -30.03 -1.60
CA LEU A 211 5.01 -29.96 -0.52
C LEU A 211 4.79 -28.76 0.40
N LYS A 212 4.41 -27.61 -0.17
CA LYS A 212 4.15 -26.39 0.60
C LYS A 212 2.86 -26.49 1.41
N LYS A 213 1.82 -27.14 0.85
CA LYS A 213 0.56 -27.40 1.55
C LYS A 213 0.78 -28.39 2.70
N ARG A 214 1.53 -29.47 2.47
CA ARG A 214 1.88 -30.48 3.50
C ARG A 214 2.68 -29.86 4.64
N LYS A 215 3.69 -29.04 4.33
CA LYS A 215 4.51 -28.35 5.35
C LYS A 215 3.71 -27.31 6.15
N ARG A 216 2.67 -26.72 5.55
CA ARG A 216 1.78 -25.79 6.24
C ARG A 216 0.85 -26.53 7.20
N LEU A 217 0.34 -27.67 6.78
CA LEU A 217 -0.52 -28.55 7.59
C LEU A 217 0.25 -29.19 8.75
N GLU A 218 1.50 -29.61 8.52
CA GLU A 218 2.41 -30.11 9.56
C GLU A 218 2.74 -29.03 10.61
N SER A 219 2.97 -27.79 10.17
CA SER A 219 3.17 -26.64 11.08
C SER A 219 1.91 -26.25 11.85
N GLU A 220 0.73 -26.46 11.29
CA GLU A 220 -0.56 -26.18 11.94
C GLU A 220 -0.86 -27.28 12.98
N GLN A 221 -0.57 -28.55 12.64
CA GLN A 221 -0.63 -29.68 13.59
C GLN A 221 0.38 -29.57 14.73
N GLU A 222 1.61 -29.12 14.49
CA GLU A 222 2.59 -28.83 15.56
C GLU A 222 2.08 -27.70 16.48
N GLN A 223 1.46 -26.66 15.92
CA GLN A 223 0.89 -25.56 16.72
C GLN A 223 -0.29 -26.02 17.57
N ASP A 224 -1.19 -26.83 17.00
CA ASP A 224 -2.32 -27.38 17.74
C ASP A 224 -1.87 -28.39 18.81
N GLN A 225 -0.84 -29.20 18.55
CA GLN A 225 -0.26 -30.10 19.57
C GLN A 225 0.43 -29.33 20.70
N ASP A 226 1.16 -28.25 20.39
CA ASP A 226 1.78 -27.38 21.40
C ASP A 226 0.71 -26.63 22.23
N GLU A 227 -0.42 -26.22 21.63
CA GLU A 227 -1.54 -25.59 22.36
C GLU A 227 -2.30 -26.61 23.23
N ILE A 228 -2.46 -27.86 22.80
CA ILE A 228 -3.12 -28.93 23.59
C ILE A 228 -2.21 -29.46 24.70
N ALA A 229 -0.90 -29.60 24.45
CA ALA A 229 0.08 -30.01 25.47
C ALA A 229 0.33 -28.90 26.51
N SER A 230 0.17 -27.63 26.13
CA SER A 230 0.30 -26.48 27.03
C SER A 230 -0.83 -26.37 28.07
N ASP A 231 -1.98 -27.02 27.88
CA ASP A 231 -3.14 -26.94 28.77
C ASP A 231 -3.31 -28.21 29.64
N SER A 232 -2.48 -29.24 29.43
CA SER A 232 -2.61 -30.53 30.13
C SER A 232 -1.40 -30.93 31.00
N ASP A 233 -0.34 -30.12 31.09
CA ASP A 233 0.92 -30.49 31.74
C ASP A 233 1.29 -29.50 32.86
N MET A 234 0.37 -29.32 33.83
CA MET A 234 0.57 -28.48 35.02
C MET A 234 0.82 -29.29 36.31
N GLU A 235 1.00 -30.60 36.23
CA GLU A 235 1.32 -31.43 37.39
C GLU A 235 2.43 -32.44 37.02
N ASP A 236 3.46 -32.51 37.87
CA ASP A 236 4.57 -33.49 37.87
C ASP A 236 5.72 -33.31 36.87
N ILE A 237 6.82 -32.68 37.33
CA ILE A 237 8.16 -33.31 37.31
C ILE A 237 9.17 -32.45 38.10
N ASP A 238 9.24 -32.76 39.39
CA ASP A 238 10.38 -32.49 40.26
C ASP A 238 11.04 -33.84 40.54
N SER A 239 12.08 -34.20 39.76
CA SER A 239 13.10 -35.18 40.18
C SER A 239 14.17 -35.34 39.10
N ASP A 240 15.42 -35.25 39.56
CA ASP A 240 16.60 -35.98 39.07
C ASP A 240 17.12 -35.70 37.66
N LEU A 241 18.26 -35.00 37.60
CA LEU A 241 19.48 -35.59 37.02
C LEU A 241 20.73 -34.75 37.32
N GLU A 242 21.25 -34.94 38.53
CA GLU A 242 22.69 -34.90 38.78
C GLU A 242 23.35 -36.07 38.04
N ASN A 243 24.08 -35.83 36.93
CA ASN A 243 25.35 -36.54 36.70
C ASN A 243 26.17 -36.03 35.52
N ASN A 244 27.49 -36.09 35.73
CA ASN A 244 28.55 -36.19 34.72
C ASN A 244 28.86 -35.00 33.81
N SER A 245 29.82 -34.17 34.25
CA SER A 245 31.12 -34.12 33.54
C SER A 245 32.19 -33.34 34.31
N LYS A 246 32.79 -34.00 35.30
CA LYS A 246 34.08 -33.62 35.89
C LYS A 246 35.19 -33.81 34.83
N LYS A 247 35.44 -32.81 33.97
CA LYS A 247 36.71 -32.71 33.22
C LYS A 247 37.70 -31.82 33.98
N ARG A 248 38.52 -32.49 34.77
CA ARG A 248 39.73 -32.00 35.42
C ARG A 248 40.71 -31.51 34.34
N PHE A 249 41.00 -30.22 34.30
CA PHE A 249 42.24 -29.72 33.69
C PHE A 249 43.15 -29.13 34.77
N LYS A 250 44.41 -29.56 34.67
CA LYS A 250 45.44 -29.53 35.70
C LYS A 250 45.87 -28.10 36.05
N LYS A 251 46.02 -27.89 37.35
CA LYS A 251 46.73 -26.77 37.97
C LYS A 251 48.22 -26.88 37.66
N GLY A 252 48.71 -26.09 36.71
CA GLY A 252 50.13 -25.85 36.46
C GLY A 252 50.58 -24.64 37.26
N LYS A 253 51.33 -24.87 38.34
CA LYS A 253 52.12 -23.88 39.06
C LYS A 253 53.46 -23.81 38.32
N LYS A 254 53.85 -22.66 37.78
CA LYS A 254 55.22 -22.35 37.37
C LYS A 254 55.41 -20.83 37.32
N ASP A 255 55.96 -20.33 38.41
CA ASP A 255 57.15 -19.49 38.46
C ASP A 255 57.15 -18.23 37.56
N SER A 256 56.73 -17.13 38.19
CA SER A 256 57.41 -15.83 38.23
C SER A 256 58.35 -15.47 37.06
N GLU A 257 57.78 -14.90 36.00
CA GLU A 257 58.49 -14.06 35.02
C GLU A 257 57.48 -13.06 34.40
N ILE A 258 57.51 -11.81 34.90
CA ILE A 258 56.96 -10.57 34.34
C ILE A 258 55.54 -10.65 33.72
N ASN A 259 54.51 -10.55 34.56
CA ASN A 259 53.10 -10.50 34.15
C ASN A 259 52.79 -9.22 33.33
N ALA A 260 52.42 -9.40 32.06
CA ALA A 260 51.72 -8.38 31.26
C ALA A 260 50.26 -8.15 31.74
N ASP A 261 49.79 -8.93 32.72
CA ASP A 261 48.43 -8.90 33.28
C ASP A 261 48.09 -7.61 34.05
N GLY A 262 49.06 -6.71 34.24
CA GLY A 262 48.86 -5.38 34.83
C GLY A 262 48.58 -4.27 33.81
N VAL A 263 48.63 -4.56 32.51
CA VAL A 263 48.45 -3.55 31.46
C VAL A 263 47.22 -3.91 30.61
N MET A 264 46.07 -3.36 31.00
CA MET A 264 44.85 -3.41 30.18
C MET A 264 45.05 -2.53 28.94
N PHE A 265 45.72 -3.07 27.92
CA PHE A 265 45.84 -2.40 26.62
C PHE A 265 44.46 -2.24 25.99
N GLN A 266 44.25 -1.11 25.31
CA GLN A 266 43.05 -0.81 24.54
C GLN A 266 42.67 -1.98 23.62
N ASN A 267 41.36 -2.16 23.37
CA ASN A 267 40.79 -3.22 22.52
C ASN A 267 41.66 -3.50 21.27
N ILE A 268 42.38 -4.63 21.27
CA ILE A 268 43.23 -5.04 20.14
C ILE A 268 42.34 -5.68 19.07
N ILE A 269 42.20 -4.99 17.94
CA ILE A 269 41.46 -5.45 16.76
C ILE A 269 42.47 -5.67 15.64
N PHE A 270 42.60 -6.91 15.17
CA PHE A 270 43.41 -7.26 14.00
C PHE A 270 42.71 -6.85 12.71
N ASP A 271 43.45 -6.72 11.61
CA ASP A 271 42.92 -6.29 10.30
C ASP A 271 41.82 -7.20 9.74
N ASP A 272 41.82 -8.51 10.08
CA ASP A 272 40.73 -9.46 9.75
C ASP A 272 39.46 -9.22 10.61
N GLY A 273 39.48 -8.24 11.50
CA GLY A 273 38.43 -7.98 12.48
C GLY A 273 38.39 -9.00 13.61
N ALA A 274 39.41 -9.85 13.77
CA ALA A 274 39.55 -10.65 14.99
C ALA A 274 39.85 -9.73 16.18
N ARG A 275 39.22 -9.98 17.32
CA ARG A 275 39.44 -9.27 18.58
C ARG A 275 40.19 -10.18 19.54
N ALA A 276 41.29 -9.70 20.10
CA ALA A 276 41.94 -10.40 21.20
C ALA A 276 41.00 -10.43 22.42
N THR A 277 40.97 -11.57 23.10
CA THR A 277 40.37 -11.64 24.45
C THR A 277 41.22 -10.82 25.43
N SER A 278 40.63 -10.44 26.58
CA SER A 278 41.34 -9.64 27.61
C SER A 278 42.64 -10.28 28.08
N ASP A 279 42.71 -11.61 28.06
CA ASP A 279 43.88 -12.38 28.47
C ASP A 279 44.90 -12.56 27.33
N LEU A 280 44.63 -11.99 26.14
CA LEU A 280 45.34 -12.18 24.87
C LEU A 280 45.52 -13.64 24.40
N GLN A 281 44.99 -14.63 25.13
CA GLN A 281 45.16 -16.05 24.82
C GLN A 281 44.35 -16.55 23.62
N ARG A 282 43.22 -15.90 23.34
CA ARG A 282 42.29 -16.32 22.27
C ARG A 282 41.87 -15.15 21.41
N LEU A 283 41.74 -15.41 20.10
CA LEU A 283 41.14 -14.50 19.15
C LEU A 283 39.67 -14.84 18.98
N ARG A 284 38.77 -13.88 19.24
CA ARG A 284 37.34 -13.98 18.92
C ARG A 284 37.09 -13.26 17.61
N LYS A 285 36.42 -13.91 16.66
CA LYS A 285 36.01 -13.25 15.43
C LYS A 285 34.99 -12.15 15.75
N ALA A 286 35.29 -10.88 15.48
CA ALA A 286 34.28 -9.85 15.69
C ALA A 286 33.10 -10.10 14.74
N GLY A 287 31.89 -10.08 15.29
CA GLY A 287 30.69 -10.20 14.48
C GLY A 287 30.63 -9.07 13.44
N ARG A 288 30.35 -9.42 12.17
CA ARG A 288 30.29 -8.47 11.05
C ARG A 288 29.52 -7.20 11.43
N THR A 289 30.13 -6.02 11.25
CA THR A 289 29.52 -4.72 11.62
C THR A 289 28.26 -4.42 10.81
N LYS A 290 28.17 -4.96 9.58
CA LYS A 290 27.05 -4.81 8.65
C LYS A 290 26.54 -6.19 8.22
N GLY A 291 25.22 -6.36 8.12
CA GLY A 291 24.62 -7.59 7.61
C GLY A 291 23.09 -7.59 7.70
N PRO A 292 22.41 -8.51 6.97
CA PRO A 292 20.95 -8.63 6.98
C PRO A 292 20.40 -8.84 8.39
N ALA A 293 21.07 -9.68 9.19
CA ALA A 293 20.69 -9.95 10.57
C ALA A 293 20.67 -8.69 11.44
N LYS A 294 21.67 -7.80 11.33
CA LYS A 294 21.70 -6.55 12.09
C LYS A 294 20.62 -5.55 11.64
N ASN A 295 20.16 -5.64 10.40
CA ASN A 295 19.13 -4.75 9.83
C ASN A 295 17.69 -5.28 9.97
N ASP A 296 17.53 -6.51 10.45
CA ASP A 296 16.21 -7.10 10.67
C ASP A 296 15.59 -6.61 11.97
N VAL A 297 14.80 -5.54 11.84
CA VAL A 297 14.11 -4.89 12.97
C VAL A 297 13.13 -5.83 13.66
N LYS A 298 12.54 -6.80 12.94
CA LYS A 298 11.55 -7.72 13.51
C LYS A 298 12.24 -8.74 14.43
N SER A 299 13.38 -9.29 14.00
CA SER A 299 14.15 -10.21 14.84
C SER A 299 14.70 -9.54 16.10
N HIS A 300 15.17 -8.28 16.02
CA HIS A 300 15.57 -7.53 17.21
C HIS A 300 14.41 -7.34 18.21
N LEU A 301 13.20 -7.08 17.72
CA LEU A 301 12.02 -6.98 18.57
C LEU A 301 11.68 -8.32 19.23
N LYS A 302 11.69 -9.42 18.46
CA LYS A 302 11.50 -10.78 19.01
C LYS A 302 12.58 -11.14 20.04
N LEU A 303 13.84 -10.75 19.81
CA LEU A 303 14.93 -10.99 20.75
C LEU A 303 14.73 -10.22 22.06
N LEU A 304 14.22 -8.98 21.99
CA LEU A 304 13.88 -8.21 23.19
C LEU A 304 12.70 -8.79 23.95
N GLU A 305 11.65 -9.22 23.25
CA GLU A 305 10.50 -9.90 23.85
C GLU A 305 10.97 -11.18 24.56
N ALA A 306 11.75 -12.02 23.88
CA ALA A 306 12.32 -13.22 24.50
C ALA A 306 13.23 -12.89 25.71
N LYS A 307 14.01 -11.80 25.66
CA LYS A 307 14.79 -11.34 26.81
C LYS A 307 13.91 -10.90 27.97
N LYS A 308 12.84 -10.14 27.70
CA LYS A 308 11.88 -9.72 28.73
C LYS A 308 11.20 -10.91 29.39
N ASN A 309 10.69 -11.86 28.60
CA ASN A 309 10.08 -13.07 29.12
C ASN A 309 11.07 -13.87 29.99
N LYS A 310 12.35 -13.94 29.60
CA LYS A 310 13.41 -14.58 30.41
C LYS A 310 13.76 -13.83 31.70
N MET A 311 13.54 -12.52 31.76
CA MET A 311 13.73 -11.73 32.97
C MET A 311 12.52 -11.85 33.90
N GLU A 312 11.31 -11.90 33.33
CA GLU A 312 10.06 -12.07 34.07
C GLU A 312 9.96 -13.45 34.73
N ALA A 313 10.52 -14.50 34.11
CA ALA A 313 10.54 -15.86 34.65
C ALA A 313 11.51 -16.08 35.83
N LYS A 314 12.24 -15.05 36.30
CA LYS A 314 13.25 -15.19 37.36
C LYS A 314 12.88 -14.41 38.61
N ASP A 315 13.41 -14.83 39.74
CA ASP A 315 13.19 -14.17 41.03
C ASP A 315 13.66 -12.72 41.05
N GLU A 316 13.04 -11.88 41.88
CA GLU A 316 13.32 -10.44 41.97
C GLU A 316 14.80 -10.12 42.22
N LEU A 317 15.46 -10.88 43.11
CA LEU A 317 16.89 -10.70 43.40
C LEU A 317 17.76 -11.03 42.18
N GLU A 318 17.41 -12.06 41.42
CA GLU A 318 18.12 -12.39 40.19
C GLU A 318 17.87 -11.37 39.10
N GLN A 319 16.64 -10.85 38.99
CA GLN A 319 16.30 -9.80 38.06
C GLN A 319 17.15 -8.55 38.29
N ILE A 320 17.34 -8.14 39.55
CA ILE A 320 18.17 -6.98 39.90
C ILE A 320 19.63 -7.23 39.49
N LYS A 321 20.20 -8.38 39.88
CA LYS A 321 21.58 -8.76 39.51
C LYS A 321 21.77 -8.81 38.00
N GLN A 322 20.79 -9.31 37.26
CA GLN A 322 20.86 -9.40 35.80
C GLN A 322 20.69 -8.04 35.12
N LYS A 323 19.76 -7.19 35.60
CA LYS A 323 19.62 -5.81 35.12
C LYS A 323 20.90 -5.00 35.33
N GLU A 324 21.58 -5.18 36.46
CA GLU A 324 22.87 -4.55 36.72
C GLU A 324 23.97 -5.06 35.76
N LYS A 325 24.08 -6.38 35.59
CA LYS A 325 25.00 -6.99 34.60
C LYS A 325 24.73 -6.48 33.19
N GLU A 326 23.48 -6.42 32.76
CA GLU A 326 23.08 -5.91 31.45
C GLU A 326 23.42 -4.42 31.29
N LYS A 327 23.25 -3.61 32.35
CA LYS A 327 23.60 -2.19 32.34
C LYS A 327 25.10 -1.99 32.10
N TRP A 328 25.95 -2.77 32.76
CA TRP A 328 27.41 -2.73 32.56
C TRP A 328 27.82 -3.25 31.19
N GLN A 329 27.23 -4.36 30.73
CA GLN A 329 27.47 -4.87 29.38
C GLN A 329 27.07 -3.86 28.30
N LYS A 330 25.93 -3.18 28.48
CA LYS A 330 25.46 -2.11 27.59
C LYS A 330 26.44 -0.95 27.56
N ALA A 331 26.94 -0.51 28.72
CA ALA A 331 27.93 0.56 28.81
C ALA A 331 29.26 0.16 28.13
N MET A 332 29.73 -1.07 28.36
CA MET A 332 30.93 -1.61 27.72
C MET A 332 30.78 -1.64 26.19
N LEU A 333 29.68 -2.19 25.67
CA LEU A 333 29.41 -2.25 24.23
C LEU A 333 29.26 -0.86 23.59
N GLN A 334 28.69 0.11 24.32
CA GLN A 334 28.63 1.51 23.87
C GLN A 334 30.03 2.14 23.82
N ALA A 335 30.87 1.90 24.82
CA ALA A 335 32.27 2.36 24.85
C ALA A 335 33.10 1.74 23.72
N GLU A 336 32.82 0.48 23.33
CA GLU A 336 33.41 -0.15 22.14
C GLU A 336 32.91 0.44 20.80
N GLY A 337 31.95 1.36 20.82
CA GLY A 337 31.35 1.94 19.61
C GLY A 337 30.35 1.02 18.91
N ILE A 338 29.87 -0.05 19.57
CA ILE A 338 28.85 -0.94 19.00
C ILE A 338 27.48 -0.30 19.20
N LYS A 339 26.77 -0.07 18.09
CA LYS A 339 25.40 0.45 18.10
C LYS A 339 24.42 -0.60 18.62
N ILE A 340 23.97 -0.42 19.86
CA ILE A 340 22.97 -1.25 20.53
C ILE A 340 21.57 -0.87 20.03
N ARG A 341 20.72 -1.86 19.73
CA ARG A 341 19.40 -1.65 19.12
C ARG A 341 18.30 -2.33 19.94
N ASP A 342 18.24 -1.93 21.21
CA ASP A 342 17.42 -2.60 22.23
C ASP A 342 16.18 -1.78 22.63
N ASP A 343 15.95 -0.64 21.98
CA ASP A 343 14.81 0.22 22.30
C ASP A 343 13.54 -0.25 21.58
N GLU A 344 12.64 -0.92 22.32
CA GLU A 344 11.39 -1.46 21.80
C GLU A 344 10.54 -0.42 21.04
N LYS A 345 10.40 0.80 21.60
CA LYS A 345 9.64 1.90 20.95
C LYS A 345 10.24 2.27 19.60
N LEU A 346 11.57 2.29 19.47
CA LEU A 346 12.25 2.62 18.22
C LEU A 346 12.18 1.47 17.21
N LEU A 347 12.21 0.22 17.67
CA LEU A 347 12.00 -0.96 16.83
C LEU A 347 10.58 -0.97 16.25
N ARG A 348 9.55 -0.80 17.09
CA ARG A 348 8.15 -0.67 16.67
C ARG A 348 7.96 0.49 15.67
N LYS A 349 8.55 1.66 15.93
CA LYS A 349 8.51 2.81 15.00
C LYS A 349 9.22 2.50 13.67
N ALA A 350 10.32 1.77 13.70
CA ALA A 350 11.04 1.38 12.49
C ALA A 350 10.27 0.34 11.65
N ILE A 351 9.56 -0.59 12.28
CA ILE A 351 8.63 -1.50 11.58
C ILE A 351 7.55 -0.69 10.86
N LYS A 352 6.87 0.23 11.58
CA LYS A 352 5.85 1.11 11.00
C LYS A 352 6.37 1.96 9.83
N ARG A 353 7.62 2.45 9.90
CA ARG A 353 8.26 3.15 8.78
C ARG A 353 8.48 2.25 7.57
N LYS A 354 8.99 1.02 7.77
CA LYS A 354 9.18 0.03 6.71
C LYS A 354 7.84 -0.33 6.05
N GLU A 355 6.79 -0.51 6.83
CA GLU A 355 5.43 -0.77 6.33
C GLU A 355 4.85 0.42 5.56
N ALA A 356 5.01 1.64 6.08
CA ALA A 356 4.57 2.86 5.41
C ALA A 356 5.29 3.05 4.06
N GLN A 357 6.59 2.77 4.00
CA GLN A 357 7.35 2.81 2.74
C GLN A 357 6.84 1.76 1.75
N LYS A 358 6.67 0.51 2.19
CA LYS A 358 6.09 -0.55 1.34
C LYS A 358 4.70 -0.16 0.81
N ARG A 359 3.86 0.44 1.66
CA ARG A 359 2.53 0.92 1.25
C ARG A 359 2.60 2.06 0.23
N LYS A 360 3.50 3.03 0.39
CA LYS A 360 3.71 4.10 -0.60
C LYS A 360 4.16 3.51 -1.94
N SER A 361 5.16 2.63 -1.91
CA SER A 361 5.65 1.96 -3.11
C SER A 361 4.57 1.10 -3.77
N ALA A 362 3.72 0.41 -3.00
CA ALA A 362 2.60 -0.36 -3.53
C ALA A 362 1.55 0.53 -4.22
N ILE A 363 1.21 1.67 -3.61
CA ILE A 363 0.29 2.65 -4.21
C ILE A 363 0.90 3.22 -5.50
N GLU A 364 2.14 3.70 -5.45
CA GLU A 364 2.83 4.23 -6.64
C GLU A 364 2.95 3.18 -7.75
N TRP A 365 3.16 1.91 -7.40
CA TRP A 365 3.20 0.82 -8.37
C TRP A 365 1.82 0.57 -9.00
N SER A 366 0.75 0.58 -8.20
CA SER A 366 -0.63 0.46 -8.72
C SER A 366 -1.01 1.65 -9.60
N GLU A 367 -0.60 2.87 -9.23
CA GLU A 367 -0.81 4.08 -10.00
C GLU A 367 -0.04 4.03 -11.33
N ARG A 368 1.23 3.58 -11.32
CA ARG A 368 2.01 3.37 -12.55
C ARG A 368 1.36 2.35 -13.47
N LYS A 369 0.87 1.23 -12.93
CA LYS A 369 0.13 0.23 -13.71
C LYS A 369 -1.12 0.82 -14.35
N ARG A 370 -1.93 1.53 -13.55
CA ARG A 370 -3.13 2.22 -14.05
C ARG A 370 -2.80 3.25 -15.13
N VAL A 371 -1.78 4.06 -14.94
CA VAL A 371 -1.34 5.04 -15.95
C VAL A 371 -0.90 4.34 -17.24
N VAL A 372 -0.19 3.21 -17.14
CA VAL A 372 0.16 2.41 -18.33
C VAL A 372 -1.10 1.91 -19.04
N GLU A 373 -2.05 1.31 -18.32
CA GLU A 373 -3.34 0.85 -18.84
C GLU A 373 -4.13 1.98 -19.52
N ASP A 374 -4.28 3.12 -18.83
CA ASP A 374 -4.97 4.31 -19.33
C ASP A 374 -4.29 4.83 -20.60
N THR A 375 -2.94 4.90 -20.63
CA THR A 375 -2.21 5.36 -21.83
C THR A 375 -2.30 4.40 -23.02
N ILE A 376 -2.43 3.10 -22.78
CA ILE A 376 -2.63 2.09 -23.82
C ILE A 376 -4.04 2.20 -24.37
N SER A 377 -5.06 2.22 -23.50
CA SER A 377 -6.46 2.34 -23.90
C SER A 377 -6.74 3.66 -24.62
N GLU A 378 -6.18 4.78 -24.17
CA GLU A 378 -6.29 6.07 -24.86
C GLU A 378 -5.63 6.04 -26.24
N ARG A 379 -4.50 5.34 -26.39
CA ARG A 379 -3.86 5.15 -27.69
C ARG A 379 -4.69 4.28 -28.63
N GLN A 380 -5.31 3.22 -28.12
CA GLN A 380 -6.22 2.35 -28.87
C GLN A 380 -7.47 3.12 -29.31
N LYS A 381 -8.18 3.79 -28.38
CA LYS A 381 -9.33 4.66 -28.68
C LYS A 381 -9.01 5.70 -29.76
N ARG A 382 -7.85 6.35 -29.66
CA ARG A 382 -7.39 7.31 -30.69
C ARG A 382 -7.10 6.65 -32.03
N ARG A 383 -6.64 5.40 -32.05
CA ARG A 383 -6.41 4.64 -33.28
C ARG A 383 -7.73 4.25 -33.94
N GLU A 384 -8.68 3.74 -33.17
CA GLU A 384 -10.01 3.36 -33.63
C GLU A 384 -10.77 4.55 -34.20
N GLU A 385 -10.75 5.68 -33.50
CA GLU A 385 -11.38 6.90 -33.96
C GLU A 385 -10.74 7.43 -35.25
N ASN A 386 -9.41 7.35 -35.36
CA ASN A 386 -8.70 7.66 -36.59
C ASN A 386 -9.05 6.69 -37.73
N LEU A 387 -9.27 5.40 -37.45
CA LEU A 387 -9.74 4.45 -38.45
C LEU A 387 -11.19 4.75 -38.87
N ARG A 388 -12.05 5.18 -37.93
CA ARG A 388 -13.42 5.62 -38.20
C ARG A 388 -13.45 6.87 -39.09
N ILE A 389 -12.69 7.90 -38.75
CA ILE A 389 -12.53 9.11 -39.59
C ILE A 389 -12.03 8.73 -41.00
N ARG A 390 -11.11 7.77 -41.13
CA ARG A 390 -10.68 7.28 -42.46
C ARG A 390 -11.79 6.58 -43.23
N LYS A 391 -12.63 5.77 -42.57
CA LYS A 391 -13.80 5.13 -43.19
C LYS A 391 -14.80 6.20 -43.65
N ASP A 392 -15.11 7.16 -42.79
CA ASP A 392 -16.11 8.21 -43.05
C ASP A 392 -15.65 9.26 -44.08
N ASN A 393 -14.35 9.46 -44.25
CA ASN A 393 -13.77 10.33 -45.27
C ASN A 393 -13.69 9.69 -46.66
N LYS A 394 -13.87 8.36 -46.76
CA LYS A 394 -13.85 7.67 -48.05
C LYS A 394 -15.01 8.15 -48.91
N GLY A 395 -14.70 8.77 -50.05
CA GLY A 395 -15.70 9.32 -50.99
C GLY A 395 -16.13 10.77 -50.75
N LYS A 396 -15.70 11.42 -49.64
CA LYS A 396 -15.97 12.86 -49.41
C LYS A 396 -14.93 13.72 -50.13
N LYS A 397 -15.38 14.83 -50.75
CA LYS A 397 -14.49 15.86 -51.35
C LYS A 397 -13.54 16.41 -50.27
N ARG A 398 -12.30 16.75 -50.65
CA ARG A 398 -11.21 17.20 -49.76
C ARG A 398 -11.65 18.26 -48.72
N ASN A 399 -12.51 19.19 -49.12
CA ASN A 399 -12.96 20.28 -48.26
C ASN A 399 -13.98 19.85 -47.18
N LYS A 400 -14.56 18.65 -47.29
CA LYS A 400 -15.54 18.07 -46.34
C LYS A 400 -14.95 16.92 -45.50
N GLN A 401 -13.64 16.68 -45.59
CA GLN A 401 -12.98 15.61 -44.84
C GLN A 401 -12.68 16.07 -43.41
N GLU A 402 -13.00 15.22 -42.44
CA GLU A 402 -12.67 15.46 -41.05
C GLU A 402 -11.17 15.21 -40.81
N LYS A 403 -10.54 16.09 -40.02
CA LYS A 403 -9.11 15.98 -39.73
C LYS A 403 -8.85 14.85 -38.73
N MET A 404 -7.85 14.03 -39.05
CA MET A 404 -7.37 12.96 -38.16
C MET A 404 -6.89 13.52 -36.82
N LYS A 405 -7.19 12.79 -35.74
CA LYS A 405 -6.68 13.11 -34.41
C LYS A 405 -5.18 12.85 -34.34
N ARG A 406 -4.45 13.82 -33.78
CA ARG A 406 -3.00 13.71 -33.55
C ARG A 406 -2.70 12.51 -32.64
N LYS A 407 -1.51 11.92 -32.80
CA LYS A 407 -1.03 10.83 -31.94
C LYS A 407 -1.13 11.26 -30.48
N TYR A 408 -1.63 10.36 -29.62
CA TYR A 408 -1.62 10.59 -28.19
C TYR A 408 -0.17 10.66 -27.71
N VAL A 409 0.31 11.89 -27.54
CA VAL A 409 1.52 12.18 -26.78
C VAL A 409 0.99 12.36 -25.38
N GLY A 410 1.02 11.26 -24.59
CA GLY A 410 0.51 11.27 -23.23
C GLY A 410 0.98 12.51 -22.51
N SER A 411 0.08 13.15 -21.76
CA SER A 411 0.42 14.33 -20.98
C SER A 411 1.71 14.00 -20.25
N ALA A 412 2.78 14.74 -20.55
CA ALA A 412 4.09 14.49 -19.99
C ALA A 412 3.98 14.82 -18.51
N VAL A 413 3.43 13.89 -17.71
CA VAL A 413 3.41 13.97 -16.26
C VAL A 413 4.87 14.21 -15.92
N PRO A 414 5.23 15.40 -15.40
CA PRO A 414 6.61 15.74 -15.17
C PRO A 414 7.15 14.63 -14.30
N LYS A 415 8.10 13.85 -14.85
CA LYS A 415 8.73 12.74 -14.12
C LYS A 415 9.06 13.30 -12.76
N LYS A 416 8.40 12.82 -11.70
CA LYS A 416 8.81 13.10 -10.32
C LYS A 416 10.16 12.38 -10.19
N ARG A 417 11.22 13.02 -10.66
CA ARG A 417 12.57 12.45 -10.70
C ARG A 417 12.94 12.13 -9.27
N ALA A 418 13.20 10.85 -9.01
CA ALA A 418 13.73 10.39 -7.75
C ALA A 418 15.20 10.79 -7.67
N GLY A 419 15.49 11.94 -7.05
CA GLY A 419 16.85 12.39 -6.81
C GLY A 419 16.99 13.91 -6.92
N PHE A 420 17.28 14.55 -5.78
CA PHE A 420 18.24 15.63 -5.50
C PHE A 420 18.58 16.74 -6.54
N GLU A 421 17.96 16.80 -7.71
CA GLU A 421 18.08 17.93 -8.62
C GLU A 421 17.22 19.08 -8.06
N GLY A 422 17.89 19.94 -7.31
CA GLY A 422 17.31 21.06 -6.60
C GLY A 422 16.37 21.88 -7.48
N ARG A 423 15.22 22.24 -6.90
CA ARG A 423 14.36 23.31 -7.40
C ARG A 423 15.15 24.61 -7.25
N LEU A 424 16.03 24.92 -8.22
CA LEU A 424 16.64 26.23 -8.36
C LEU A 424 15.49 27.22 -8.46
N LYS A 425 15.27 27.94 -7.35
CA LYS A 425 14.33 29.02 -7.21
C LYS A 425 14.85 30.17 -8.09
N THR A 426 14.58 30.11 -9.39
CA THR A 426 14.71 31.26 -10.28
C THR A 426 13.59 32.24 -9.91
N GLY A 427 13.83 33.00 -8.84
CA GLY A 427 13.04 34.15 -8.47
C GLY A 427 13.17 35.19 -9.58
N LYS A 428 12.19 35.22 -10.49
CA LYS A 428 12.02 36.29 -11.47
C LYS A 428 11.57 37.56 -10.74
N LYS A 429 12.52 38.26 -10.11
CA LYS A 429 12.40 39.65 -9.67
C LYS A 429 12.95 40.54 -10.80
N LYS A 430 12.09 40.94 -11.75
CA LYS A 430 12.24 42.10 -12.67
C LYS A 430 10.90 42.27 -13.41
N GLY A 431 10.23 43.41 -13.45
CA GLY A 431 10.32 44.63 -12.69
C GLY A 431 8.91 45.22 -12.54
N GLY A 432 8.70 46.00 -11.48
CA GLY A 432 7.55 46.88 -11.37
C GLY A 432 7.76 48.09 -12.29
N PRO A 433 6.70 48.64 -12.91
CA PRO A 433 6.80 49.87 -13.68
C PRO A 433 7.08 51.03 -12.71
N LYS A 434 7.99 51.91 -13.11
CA LYS A 434 7.97 53.31 -12.67
C LYS A 434 7.00 54.07 -13.57
#